data_AF-A0A7C4XWR8-F1
#
_entry.id   AF-A0A7C4XWR8-F1
#
_cell.length_a   1.000
_cell.length_b   1.000
_cell.length_c   1.000
_cell.angle_alpha   90.00
_cell.angle_beta   90.00
_cell.angle_gamma   90.00
#
_symmetry.space_group_name_H-M   'P 1'
#
loop_
_entity.id
_entity.type
_entity.pdbx_description
1 polymer ?
#
loop_
_entity_poly.entity_id
_entity_poly.type
_entity_poly.pdbx_seq_one_letter_code
_entity_poly.pdbx_strand_id
1 'polypeptide(L)'
;MAKLKIYVQGNPILKKKAKPVKKITKAHLKLLEDMYETMLAAPGIGLAAPQVGVSERLIVIKVGDQKFMLINPKIIKKSGKIVCTEGCLSVPGVEAPVERAKEIVVQAIDKTGKKVLINAEDLLAIVFQHEIDHLDGILFVEKVTDPSQIVIKKKENIDL
;
A
#
# COMPACT_ATOMS: atom_id res chain seq x y z
N MET A 1 -15.93 13.95 -4.89
CA MET A 1 -14.84 12.95 -5.01
C MET A 1 -15.47 11.57 -5.18
N ALA A 2 -14.74 10.57 -5.66
CA ALA A 2 -15.32 9.30 -6.10
C ALA A 2 -14.68 8.10 -5.39
N LYS A 3 -15.51 7.18 -4.89
CA LYS A 3 -15.05 5.88 -4.37
C LYS A 3 -14.59 5.01 -5.54
N LEU A 4 -13.32 4.60 -5.51
CA LEU A 4 -12.71 3.77 -6.53
C LEU A 4 -12.97 2.29 -6.24
N LYS A 5 -13.12 1.48 -7.30
CA LYS A 5 -13.16 0.02 -7.17
C LYS A 5 -11.77 -0.49 -6.76
N ILE A 6 -11.72 -1.27 -5.68
CA ILE A 6 -10.51 -2.00 -5.29
C ILE A 6 -10.50 -3.35 -5.99
N TYR A 7 -9.41 -3.64 -6.69
CA TYR A 7 -9.15 -4.93 -7.33
C TYR A 7 -8.55 -5.91 -6.34
N VAL A 8 -8.96 -7.17 -6.46
CA VAL A 8 -8.55 -8.28 -5.59
C VAL A 8 -7.64 -9.27 -6.34
N GLN A 9 -6.97 -10.13 -5.57
CA GLN A 9 -6.07 -11.17 -6.06
C GLN A 9 -6.72 -11.98 -7.19
N GLY A 10 -5.91 -12.29 -8.20
CA GLY A 10 -6.37 -12.87 -9.47
C GLY A 10 -6.48 -11.83 -10.58
N ASN A 11 -6.64 -10.53 -10.26
CA ASN A 11 -6.57 -9.50 -11.29
C ASN A 11 -5.11 -9.27 -11.74
N PRO A 12 -4.81 -9.34 -13.07
CA PRO A 12 -3.44 -9.23 -13.57
C PRO A 12 -2.80 -7.86 -13.30
N ILE A 13 -3.57 -6.80 -13.05
CA ILE A 13 -3.00 -5.49 -12.76
C ILE A 13 -2.18 -5.47 -11.46
N LEU A 14 -2.57 -6.28 -10.48
CA LEU A 14 -1.90 -6.37 -9.18
C LEU A 14 -0.52 -7.02 -9.27
N LYS A 15 -0.19 -7.64 -10.41
CA LYS A 15 1.11 -8.28 -10.68
C LYS A 15 1.98 -7.45 -11.62
N LYS A 16 1.50 -6.31 -12.11
CA LYS A 16 2.28 -5.44 -13.00
C LYS A 16 3.10 -4.45 -12.18
N LYS A 17 4.40 -4.38 -12.48
CA LYS A 17 5.26 -3.31 -11.96
C LYS A 17 4.76 -1.94 -12.45
N ALA A 18 4.41 -1.09 -11.51
CA ALA A 18 3.85 0.24 -11.76
C ALA A 18 4.91 1.18 -12.34
N LYS A 19 4.48 2.02 -13.30
CA LYS A 19 5.37 2.95 -14.00
C LYS A 19 5.66 4.19 -13.15
N PRO A 20 6.90 4.73 -13.20
CA PRO A 20 7.20 5.98 -12.52
C PRO A 20 6.45 7.15 -13.17
N VAL A 21 5.93 8.06 -12.34
CA VAL A 21 5.30 9.30 -12.78
C VAL A 21 6.40 10.29 -13.16
N LYS A 22 6.52 10.62 -14.45
CA LYS A 22 7.55 11.55 -14.95
C LYS A 22 7.18 13.02 -14.75
N LYS A 23 5.88 13.34 -14.90
CA LYS A 23 5.34 14.69 -14.76
C LYS A 23 4.05 14.61 -13.96
N ILE A 24 4.02 15.32 -12.84
CA ILE A 24 2.82 15.41 -12.00
C ILE A 24 1.78 16.26 -12.73
N THR A 25 0.53 15.83 -12.68
CA THR A 25 -0.61 16.47 -13.35
C THR A 25 -1.76 16.57 -12.37
N LYS A 26 -2.76 17.39 -12.69
CA LYS A 26 -3.99 17.49 -11.87
C LYS A 26 -4.71 16.14 -11.73
N ALA A 27 -4.60 15.25 -12.71
CA ALA A 27 -5.18 13.91 -12.64
C ALA A 27 -4.52 13.05 -11.54
N HIS A 28 -3.19 13.12 -11.40
CA HIS A 28 -2.48 12.41 -10.32
C HIS A 28 -2.89 12.94 -8.94
N LEU A 29 -3.02 14.27 -8.79
CA LEU A 29 -3.45 14.87 -7.52
C LEU A 29 -4.87 14.46 -7.15
N LYS A 30 -5.78 14.47 -8.13
CA LYS A 30 -7.15 13.99 -7.93
C LYS A 30 -7.17 12.51 -7.56
N LEU A 31 -6.38 11.68 -8.25
CA LEU A 31 -6.28 10.25 -7.97
C LEU A 31 -5.78 9.98 -6.54
N LEU A 32 -4.79 10.73 -6.04
CA LEU A 32 -4.32 10.61 -4.65
C LEU A 32 -5.45 10.91 -3.64
N GLU A 33 -6.27 11.94 -3.88
CA GLU A 33 -7.39 12.26 -3.00
C GLU A 33 -8.50 11.18 -3.09
N ASP A 34 -8.90 10.76 -4.31
CA ASP A 34 -9.89 9.70 -4.50
C ASP A 34 -9.41 8.36 -3.88
N MET A 35 -8.12 8.03 -3.99
CA MET A 35 -7.50 6.86 -3.33
C MET A 35 -7.56 6.98 -1.81
N TYR A 36 -7.26 8.15 -1.25
CA TYR A 36 -7.29 8.37 0.20
C TYR A 36 -8.71 8.22 0.76
N GLU A 37 -9.71 8.78 0.09
CA GLU A 37 -11.11 8.59 0.48
C GLU A 37 -11.54 7.12 0.36
N THR A 38 -11.13 6.44 -0.71
CA THR A 38 -11.40 5.01 -0.92
C THR A 38 -10.79 4.16 0.19
N MET A 39 -9.54 4.46 0.58
CA MET A 39 -8.83 3.79 1.68
C MET A 39 -9.59 3.95 3.01
N LEU A 40 -10.02 5.17 3.35
CA LEU A 40 -10.79 5.43 4.57
C LEU A 40 -12.15 4.73 4.58
N ALA A 41 -12.80 4.63 3.42
CA ALA A 41 -14.09 3.95 3.29
C ALA A 41 -13.97 2.41 3.32
N ALA A 42 -12.80 1.85 2.99
CA ALA A 42 -12.48 0.43 3.01
C ALA A 42 -11.77 -0.02 4.31
N PRO A 43 -12.07 0.64 5.43
CA PRO A 43 -11.25 0.75 6.67
C PRO A 43 -9.75 0.39 6.59
N GLY A 44 -9.03 0.79 5.53
CA GLY A 44 -7.60 0.52 5.36
C GLY A 44 -6.70 1.62 5.92
N ILE A 45 -5.43 1.28 6.16
CA ILE A 45 -4.38 2.24 6.59
C ILE A 45 -3.37 2.57 5.47
N GLY A 46 -3.50 1.92 4.32
CA GLY A 46 -2.70 2.16 3.12
C GLY A 46 -3.46 1.75 1.85
N LEU A 47 -3.12 2.39 0.73
CA LEU A 47 -3.59 2.01 -0.61
C LEU A 47 -2.62 2.46 -1.71
N ALA A 48 -2.32 1.56 -2.64
CA ALA A 48 -1.50 1.80 -3.81
C ALA A 48 -2.32 1.87 -5.10
N ALA A 49 -1.91 2.72 -6.04
CA ALA A 49 -2.64 2.93 -7.30
C ALA A 49 -2.95 1.65 -8.11
N PRO A 50 -2.08 0.62 -8.15
CA PRO A 50 -2.41 -0.64 -8.80
C PRO A 50 -3.68 -1.30 -8.25
N GLN A 51 -3.96 -1.14 -6.95
CA GLN A 51 -5.15 -1.68 -6.30
C GLN A 51 -6.44 -1.03 -6.81
N VAL A 52 -6.37 0.18 -7.38
CA VAL A 52 -7.52 0.88 -7.96
C VAL A 52 -7.50 0.90 -9.50
N GLY A 53 -6.70 0.03 -10.12
CA GLY A 53 -6.68 -0.11 -11.58
C GLY A 53 -5.68 0.79 -12.30
N VAL A 54 -4.82 1.52 -11.57
CA VAL A 54 -3.87 2.47 -12.17
C VAL A 54 -2.42 1.98 -11.97
N SER A 55 -1.73 1.64 -13.06
CA SER A 55 -0.36 1.10 -13.01
C SER A 55 0.69 2.21 -12.95
N GLU A 56 0.63 3.05 -11.92
CA GLU A 56 1.58 4.13 -11.66
C GLU A 56 2.04 4.14 -10.19
N ARG A 57 3.24 4.69 -9.94
CA ARG A 57 3.86 4.69 -8.61
C ARG A 57 3.27 5.76 -7.69
N LEU A 58 2.07 5.51 -7.17
CA LEU A 58 1.33 6.38 -6.27
C LEU A 58 0.84 5.58 -5.06
N ILE A 59 1.03 6.11 -3.85
CA ILE A 59 0.53 5.51 -2.62
C ILE A 59 -0.10 6.56 -1.72
N VAL A 60 -1.06 6.12 -0.90
CA VAL A 60 -1.62 6.89 0.21
C VAL A 60 -1.53 6.07 1.50
N ILE A 61 -1.25 6.71 2.62
CA ILE A 61 -1.07 6.06 3.92
C ILE A 61 -1.71 6.94 5.01
N LYS A 62 -2.37 6.30 5.99
CA LYS A 62 -2.80 6.91 7.25
C LYS A 62 -2.51 5.99 8.44
N VAL A 63 -1.58 6.38 9.30
CA VAL A 63 -1.24 5.65 10.53
C VAL A 63 -1.18 6.64 11.68
N GLY A 64 -1.93 6.41 12.76
CA GLY A 64 -2.09 7.43 13.81
C GLY A 64 -2.57 8.75 13.19
N ASP A 65 -1.95 9.88 13.51
CA ASP A 65 -2.23 11.18 12.87
C ASP A 65 -1.43 11.44 11.58
N GLN A 66 -0.51 10.54 11.21
CA GLN A 66 0.36 10.71 10.07
C GLN A 66 -0.37 10.36 8.77
N LYS A 67 -0.44 11.32 7.84
CA LYS A 67 -1.03 11.17 6.51
C LYS A 67 0.03 11.39 5.43
N PHE A 68 0.10 10.46 4.48
CA PHE A 68 1.00 10.58 3.33
C PHE A 68 0.25 10.37 2.01
N MET A 69 0.59 11.18 1.01
CA MET A 69 0.15 11.08 -0.37
C MET A 69 1.38 11.27 -1.24
N LEU A 70 1.90 10.18 -1.78
CA LEU A 70 3.27 10.13 -2.28
C LEU A 70 3.34 9.59 -3.69
N ILE A 71 4.26 10.19 -4.45
CA ILE A 71 4.52 9.91 -5.84
C ILE A 71 5.95 9.37 -5.95
N ASN A 72 6.13 8.31 -6.72
CA ASN A 72 7.40 7.60 -6.90
C ASN A 72 8.11 7.21 -5.59
N PRO A 73 7.42 6.64 -4.59
CA PRO A 73 8.09 6.23 -3.35
C PRO A 73 9.11 5.11 -3.62
N LYS A 74 10.26 5.21 -2.93
CA LYS A 74 11.35 4.25 -2.96
C LYS A 74 12.01 4.17 -1.58
N ILE A 75 12.22 2.96 -1.09
CA ILE A 75 13.00 2.72 0.13
C ILE A 75 14.49 2.84 -0.21
N ILE A 76 15.21 3.69 0.53
CA ILE A 76 16.65 3.94 0.33
C ILE A 76 17.53 3.39 1.45
N LYS A 77 16.95 3.11 2.63
CA LYS A 77 17.61 2.42 3.75
C LYS A 77 16.60 1.52 4.47
N LYS A 78 17.09 0.41 5.01
CA LYS A 78 16.34 -0.55 5.84
C LYS A 78 17.23 -1.02 6.99
N SER A 79 16.67 -1.14 8.19
CA SER A 79 17.34 -1.68 9.37
C SER A 79 16.36 -2.42 10.27
N GLY A 80 16.89 -3.33 11.08
CA GLY A 80 16.12 -4.14 12.01
C GLY A 80 15.16 -5.13 11.33
N LYS A 81 14.44 -5.88 12.17
CA LYS A 81 13.42 -6.85 11.76
C LYS A 81 12.23 -6.73 12.70
N ILE A 82 11.03 -6.84 12.14
CA ILE A 82 9.78 -6.91 12.89
C ILE A 82 8.86 -7.89 12.17
N VAL A 83 8.15 -8.71 12.94
CA VAL A 83 7.09 -9.57 12.40
C VAL A 83 5.76 -8.96 12.80
N CYS A 84 4.86 -8.82 11.83
CA CYS A 84 3.51 -8.29 12.05
C CYS A 84 2.50 -9.12 11.26
N THR A 85 1.33 -9.34 11.84
CA THR A 85 0.20 -9.91 11.11
C THR A 85 -0.35 -8.86 10.15
N GLU A 86 -0.20 -9.11 8.86
CA GLU A 86 -0.70 -8.25 7.79
C GLU A 86 -2.00 -8.80 7.21
N GLY A 87 -2.88 -7.88 6.79
CA GLY A 87 -3.97 -8.13 5.86
C GLY A 87 -3.85 -7.19 4.66
N CYS A 88 -4.70 -7.36 3.65
CA CYS A 88 -4.68 -6.52 2.45
C CYS A 88 -6.08 -6.33 1.88
N LEU A 89 -6.42 -5.11 1.46
CA LEU A 89 -7.69 -4.81 0.79
C LEU A 89 -7.85 -5.57 -0.54
N SER A 90 -6.74 -5.94 -1.17
CA SER A 90 -6.73 -6.75 -2.39
C SER A 90 -6.67 -8.27 -2.12
N VAL A 91 -6.59 -8.71 -0.87
CA VAL A 91 -6.66 -10.13 -0.48
C VAL A 91 -7.65 -10.26 0.69
N PRO A 92 -8.95 -10.01 0.44
CA PRO A 92 -9.93 -9.88 1.51
C PRO A 92 -10.10 -11.19 2.29
N GLY A 93 -10.19 -11.07 3.61
CA GLY A 93 -10.38 -12.21 4.52
C GLY A 93 -9.13 -13.06 4.75
N VAL A 94 -7.94 -12.61 4.33
CA VAL A 94 -6.68 -13.31 4.57
C VAL A 94 -5.77 -12.46 5.43
N GLU A 95 -5.23 -13.08 6.48
CA GLU A 95 -4.23 -12.49 7.36
C GLU A 95 -3.07 -13.47 7.56
N ALA A 96 -1.84 -12.97 7.62
CA ALA A 96 -0.67 -13.81 7.88
C ALA A 96 0.48 -12.99 8.47
N PRO A 97 1.35 -13.59 9.29
CA PRO A 97 2.56 -12.94 9.76
C PRO A 97 3.57 -12.75 8.62
N VAL A 98 4.12 -11.54 8.53
CA VAL A 98 5.14 -11.17 7.55
C VAL A 98 6.31 -10.49 8.26
N GLU A 99 7.54 -10.93 7.95
CA GLU A 99 8.75 -10.25 8.39
C GLU A 99 9.04 -9.03 7.52
N ARG A 100 9.24 -7.87 8.15
CA ARG A 100 9.54 -6.57 7.54
C ARG A 100 10.79 -5.97 8.20
N ALA A 101 11.39 -4.98 7.53
CA ALA A 101 12.36 -4.12 8.22
C ALA A 101 11.63 -3.27 9.26
N LYS A 102 12.18 -3.19 10.48
CA LYS A 102 11.60 -2.41 11.58
C LYS A 102 11.67 -0.90 11.30
N GLU A 103 12.76 -0.47 10.66
CA GLU A 103 13.03 0.93 10.36
C GLU A 103 13.38 1.07 8.87
N ILE A 104 12.84 2.09 8.23
CA ILE A 104 13.12 2.40 6.83
C ILE A 104 13.28 3.91 6.61
N VAL A 105 14.00 4.27 5.56
CA VAL A 105 13.99 5.63 5.01
C VAL A 105 13.40 5.58 3.62
N VAL A 106 12.33 6.33 3.40
CA VAL A 106 11.63 6.44 2.11
C VAL A 106 11.95 7.78 1.47
N GLN A 107 12.38 7.74 0.21
CA GLN A 107 12.45 8.89 -0.68
C GLN A 107 11.22 8.90 -1.58
N ALA A 108 10.54 10.03 -1.69
CA ALA A 108 9.37 10.20 -2.54
C ALA A 108 9.22 11.65 -3.02
N ILE A 109 8.18 11.91 -3.79
CA ILE A 109 7.71 13.25 -4.16
C ILE A 109 6.33 13.46 -3.53
N ASP A 110 6.12 14.61 -2.90
CA ASP A 110 4.82 14.96 -2.32
C ASP A 110 3.85 15.55 -3.37
N LYS A 111 2.62 15.86 -2.95
CA LYS A 111 1.60 16.46 -3.83
C LYS A 111 1.94 17.85 -4.39
N THR A 112 2.94 18.53 -3.81
CA THR A 112 3.44 19.84 -4.30
C THR A 112 4.55 19.67 -5.33
N GLY A 113 5.04 18.45 -5.55
CA GLY A 113 6.16 18.15 -6.43
C GLY A 113 7.52 18.23 -5.74
N LYS A 114 7.56 18.42 -4.42
CA LYS A 114 8.80 18.50 -3.65
C LYS A 114 9.30 17.10 -3.28
N LYS A 115 10.62 16.89 -3.38
CA LYS A 115 11.26 15.68 -2.87
C LYS A 115 11.22 15.67 -1.34
N VAL A 116 10.82 14.54 -0.77
CA VAL A 116 10.74 14.33 0.68
C VAL A 116 11.51 13.07 1.08
N LEU A 117 12.08 13.11 2.27
CA LEU A 117 12.66 11.96 2.96
C LEU A 117 11.85 11.70 4.22
N ILE A 118 11.41 10.46 4.41
CA ILE A 118 10.53 10.06 5.50
C ILE A 118 11.22 8.93 6.25
N ASN A 119 11.49 9.14 7.53
CA ASN A 119 11.88 8.06 8.43
C ASN A 119 10.60 7.42 8.95
N ALA A 120 10.52 6.10 8.84
CA ALA A 120 9.38 5.33 9.30
C ALA A 120 9.86 4.14 10.12
N GLU A 121 9.15 3.87 11.21
CA GLU A 121 9.46 2.82 12.17
C GLU A 121 8.19 2.01 12.47
N ASP A 122 8.38 0.79 12.97
CA ASP A 122 7.33 -0.12 13.42
C ASP A 122 6.17 -0.24 12.40
N LEU A 123 4.93 0.06 12.83
CA LEU A 123 3.74 -0.05 11.98
C LEU A 123 3.85 0.81 10.72
N LEU A 124 4.38 2.04 10.82
CA LEU A 124 4.50 2.90 9.65
C LEU A 124 5.51 2.33 8.64
N ALA A 125 6.62 1.76 9.13
CA ALA A 125 7.59 1.08 8.26
C ALA A 125 6.98 -0.13 7.55
N ILE A 126 6.15 -0.91 8.24
CA ILE A 126 5.42 -2.05 7.69
C ILE A 126 4.49 -1.60 6.56
N VAL A 127 3.63 -0.60 6.82
CA VAL A 127 2.66 -0.10 5.82
C VAL A 127 3.38 0.45 4.59
N PHE A 128 4.44 1.23 4.75
CA PHE A 128 5.23 1.70 3.61
C PHE A 128 5.81 0.56 2.77
N GLN A 129 6.35 -0.48 3.41
CA GLN A 129 6.87 -1.63 2.69
C GLN A 129 5.77 -2.38 1.94
N HIS A 130 4.59 -2.53 2.54
CA HIS A 130 3.42 -3.13 1.92
C HIS A 130 2.95 -2.35 0.69
N GLU A 131 2.77 -1.03 0.81
CA GLU A 131 2.30 -0.22 -0.31
C GLU A 131 3.33 -0.13 -1.44
N ILE A 132 4.62 -0.12 -1.12
CA ILE A 132 5.68 -0.12 -2.12
C ILE A 132 5.77 -1.48 -2.84
N ASP A 133 5.53 -2.60 -2.16
CA ASP A 133 5.44 -3.92 -2.79
C ASP A 133 4.31 -3.98 -3.82
N HIS A 134 3.15 -3.38 -3.55
CA HIS A 134 2.07 -3.27 -4.53
C HIS A 134 2.51 -2.56 -5.81
N LEU A 135 3.36 -1.54 -5.70
CA LEU A 135 3.93 -0.85 -6.87
C LEU A 135 4.89 -1.75 -7.68
N ASP A 136 5.45 -2.77 -7.05
CA ASP A 136 6.34 -3.74 -7.69
C ASP A 136 5.60 -5.04 -8.07
N GLY A 137 4.28 -5.09 -7.89
CA GLY A 137 3.43 -6.22 -8.27
C GLY A 137 3.46 -7.39 -7.27
N ILE A 138 3.84 -7.12 -6.02
CA ILE A 138 4.01 -8.10 -4.96
C ILE A 138 2.86 -7.94 -3.95
N LEU A 139 2.23 -9.05 -3.58
CA LEU A 139 1.24 -9.13 -2.51
C LEU A 139 1.89 -9.71 -1.25
N PHE A 140 1.41 -9.33 -0.08
CA PHE A 140 2.01 -9.78 1.19
C PHE A 140 2.03 -11.30 1.36
N VAL A 141 1.03 -12.02 0.82
CA VAL A 141 0.94 -13.49 0.86
C VAL A 141 2.16 -14.18 0.22
N GLU A 142 2.86 -13.50 -0.69
CA GLU A 142 4.09 -14.01 -1.33
C GLU A 142 5.33 -13.87 -0.43
N LYS A 143 5.23 -13.10 0.66
CA LYS A 143 6.29 -12.91 1.65
C LYS A 143 6.09 -13.74 2.91
N VAL A 144 4.98 -14.48 3.01
CA VAL A 144 4.73 -15.39 4.13
C VAL A 144 5.69 -16.58 4.01
N THR A 145 6.54 -16.76 5.02
CA THR A 145 7.58 -17.80 5.03
C THR A 145 7.03 -19.17 5.43
N ASP A 146 6.00 -19.19 6.27
CA ASP A 146 5.31 -20.41 6.71
C ASP A 146 3.83 -20.33 6.31
N PRO A 147 3.44 -20.98 5.19
CA PRO A 147 2.06 -20.97 4.71
C PRO A 147 1.03 -21.53 5.71
N SER A 148 1.46 -22.33 6.70
CA SER A 148 0.55 -22.86 7.73
C SER A 148 0.02 -21.78 8.68
N GLN A 149 0.67 -20.62 8.70
CA GLN A 149 0.29 -19.46 9.52
C GLN A 149 -0.71 -18.53 8.82
N ILE A 150 -1.13 -18.86 7.60
CA ILE A 150 -2.14 -18.10 6.87
C ILE A 150 -3.51 -18.37 7.49
N VAL A 151 -4.15 -17.33 7.99
CA VAL A 151 -5.50 -17.37 8.52
C VAL A 151 -6.46 -16.87 7.45
N ILE A 152 -7.42 -17.73 7.10
CA ILE A 152 -8.54 -17.36 6.23
C ILE A 152 -9.75 -17.11 7.12
N LYS A 153 -10.11 -15.84 7.29
CA LYS A 153 -11.34 -15.43 7.96
C LYS A 153 -12.51 -15.76 7.03
N LYS A 154 -13.44 -16.60 7.51
CA LYS A 154 -14.73 -16.79 6.83
C LYS A 154 -15.40 -15.41 6.73
N LYS A 155 -15.95 -15.09 5.56
CA LYS A 155 -16.91 -13.99 5.43
C LYS A 155 -18.05 -14.28 6.41
N GLU A 156 -18.22 -13.44 7.43
CA GLU A 156 -19.56 -13.20 7.93
C GLU A 156 -20.35 -12.57 6.77
N ASN A 157 -21.57 -13.05 6.54
CA ASN A 157 -22.44 -12.52 5.49
C ASN A 157 -22.67 -11.03 5.76
N ILE A 158 -21.90 -10.18 5.10
CA ILE A 158 -22.23 -8.76 4.96
C ILE A 158 -22.96 -8.68 3.64
N ASP A 159 -24.29 -8.64 3.75
CA ASP A 159 -25.18 -8.31 2.63
C ASP A 159 -24.72 -6.98 2.02
N LEU A 160 -24.39 -7.01 0.74
CA LEU A 160 -24.11 -5.85 -0.12
C LEU A 160 -25.41 -5.34 -0.74
#